data_AF-A0A5N4W780-F1
#
_entry.id   AF-A0A5N4W780-F1
#
_cell.length_a   1.000
_cell.length_b   1.000
_cell.length_c   1.000
_cell.angle_alpha   90.00
_cell.angle_beta   90.00
_cell.angle_gamma   90.00
#
_symmetry.space_group_name_H-M   'P 1'
#
loop_
_entity.id
_entity.type
_entity.pdbx_description
1 polymer ?
#
loop_
_entity_poly.entity_id
_entity_poly.type
_entity_poly.pdbx_seq_one_letter_code
_entity_poly.pdbx_strand_id
1 'polypeptide(L)'
;MNANSKVETIEVINFGKFKGTALVDLNHGYVNWLLSLDNLDEALRKSLEALPWVQEANERERAFQKRKALAIGLQSSHIPLRDRRSYKKRMGWVGA
;
A
#
# COMPACT_ATOMS: atom_id res chain seq x y z
N MET A 1 -28.86 18.95 3.35
CA MET A 1 -28.72 18.02 4.49
C MET A 1 -27.23 17.80 4.70
N ASN A 2 -26.62 18.51 5.64
CA ASN A 2 -25.18 18.48 5.89
C ASN A 2 -24.84 17.29 6.79
N ALA A 3 -24.51 16.15 6.20
CA ALA A 3 -23.83 15.08 6.91
C ALA A 3 -22.33 15.36 6.85
N ASN A 4 -21.85 16.23 7.76
CA ASN A 4 -20.43 16.35 8.05
C ASN A 4 -20.03 15.07 8.82
N SER A 5 -19.96 13.93 8.12
CA SER A 5 -19.47 12.69 8.69
C SER A 5 -17.98 12.85 8.91
N LYS A 6 -17.61 13.42 10.07
CA LYS A 6 -16.27 13.26 10.61
C LYS A 6 -16.00 11.76 10.60
N VAL A 7 -15.14 11.31 9.71
CA VAL A 7 -14.61 9.96 9.79
C VAL A 7 -13.87 9.92 11.11
N GLU A 8 -14.46 9.29 12.11
CA GLU A 8 -13.85 9.15 13.43
C GLU A 8 -12.59 8.31 13.24
N THR A 9 -11.44 8.97 13.29
CA THR A 9 -10.14 8.33 13.23
C THR A 9 -9.90 7.62 14.54
N ILE A 10 -9.66 6.31 14.48
CA ILE A 10 -9.40 5.50 15.67
C ILE A 10 -7.91 5.68 16.01
N GLU A 11 -7.62 6.23 17.18
CA GLU A 11 -6.23 6.47 17.62
C GLU A 11 -5.70 5.34 18.51
N VAL A 12 -6.60 4.61 19.19
CA VAL A 12 -6.26 3.63 20.21
C VAL A 12 -7.02 2.33 19.97
N ILE A 13 -6.32 1.20 20.06
CA ILE A 13 -6.94 -0.13 19.99
C ILE A 13 -7.77 -0.38 21.25
N ASN A 14 -9.02 -0.80 21.08
CA ASN A 14 -9.92 -1.12 22.18
C ASN A 14 -10.14 -2.64 22.41
N PHE A 15 -9.50 -3.51 21.62
CA PHE A 15 -9.67 -4.96 21.68
C PHE A 15 -8.35 -5.75 21.64
N GLY A 16 -8.46 -7.06 21.89
CA GLY A 16 -7.35 -7.99 21.75
C GLY A 16 -6.21 -7.76 22.74
N LYS A 17 -5.02 -8.28 22.40
CA LYS A 17 -3.83 -8.23 23.26
C LYS A 17 -3.30 -6.81 23.50
N PHE A 18 -3.48 -5.92 22.52
CA PHE A 18 -2.96 -4.54 22.55
C PHE A 18 -4.04 -3.50 22.91
N LYS A 19 -5.06 -3.92 23.67
CA LYS A 19 -6.09 -3.01 24.16
C LYS A 19 -5.47 -1.88 25.00
N GLY A 20 -5.82 -0.64 24.67
CA GLY A 20 -5.30 0.57 25.30
C GLY A 20 -4.02 1.10 24.67
N THR A 21 -3.47 0.43 23.65
CA THR A 21 -2.27 0.88 22.94
C THR A 21 -2.64 1.79 21.76
N ALA A 22 -1.89 2.88 21.58
CA ALA A 22 -2.05 3.77 20.43
C ALA A 22 -1.64 3.06 19.13
N LEU A 23 -2.30 3.37 18.01
CA LEU A 23 -2.01 2.74 16.72
C LEU A 23 -0.55 2.91 16.30
N VAL A 24 0.05 4.05 16.61
CA VAL A 24 1.45 4.38 16.27
C VAL A 24 2.47 3.50 17.00
N ASP A 25 2.11 2.96 18.16
CA ASP A 25 2.98 2.13 19.00
C ASP A 25 2.76 0.62 18.76
N LEU A 26 1.82 0.26 17.88
CA LEU A 26 1.59 -1.13 17.54
C LEU A 26 2.78 -1.71 16.79
N ASN A 27 3.15 -2.93 17.16
CA ASN A 27 4.14 -3.70 16.41
C ASN A 27 3.67 -3.88 14.95
N HIS A 28 4.58 -3.63 14.00
CA HIS A 28 4.32 -3.78 12.56
C HIS A 28 3.72 -5.15 12.20
N GLY A 29 4.19 -6.23 12.84
CA GLY A 29 3.66 -7.57 12.59
C GLY A 29 2.18 -7.71 12.97
N TYR A 30 1.76 -7.05 14.05
CA TYR A 30 0.36 -7.05 14.48
C TYR A 30 -0.51 -6.20 13.56
N VAL A 31 -0.02 -5.04 13.12
CA VAL A 31 -0.72 -4.20 12.14
C VAL A 31 -0.89 -4.92 10.79
N ASN A 32 0.14 -5.58 10.29
CA ASN A 32 0.05 -6.38 9.06
C ASN A 32 -0.95 -7.52 9.19
N TRP A 33 -0.97 -8.20 10.34
CA TRP A 33 -1.97 -9.22 10.62
C TRP A 33 -3.39 -8.63 10.63
N LEU A 34 -3.61 -7.49 11.30
CA LEU A 34 -4.93 -6.82 11.28
C LEU A 34 -5.36 -6.46 9.86
N LEU A 35 -4.47 -5.88 9.06
CA LEU A 35 -4.76 -5.50 7.66
C LEU A 35 -5.00 -6.70 6.75
N SER A 36 -4.62 -7.91 7.16
CA SER A 36 -4.92 -9.15 6.43
C SER A 36 -6.34 -9.69 6.69
N LEU A 37 -7.06 -9.15 7.68
CA LEU A 37 -8.40 -9.60 8.02
C LEU A 37 -9.45 -8.99 7.08
N ASP A 38 -10.27 -9.85 6.47
CA ASP A 38 -11.34 -9.41 5.55
C ASP A 38 -12.49 -8.68 6.28
N ASN A 39 -12.70 -8.98 7.56
CA ASN A 39 -13.78 -8.45 8.39
C ASN A 39 -13.32 -7.33 9.33
N LEU A 40 -12.19 -6.68 9.04
CA LEU A 40 -11.72 -5.54 9.82
C LEU A 40 -12.66 -4.34 9.65
N ASP A 41 -12.98 -3.68 10.76
CA ASP A 41 -13.75 -2.43 10.75
C ASP A 41 -13.12 -1.40 9.78
N GLU A 42 -13.97 -0.76 8.97
CA GLU A 42 -13.49 0.10 7.89
C GLU A 42 -12.78 1.36 8.41
N ALA A 43 -13.27 1.94 9.52
CA ALA A 43 -12.64 3.12 10.12
C ALA A 43 -11.27 2.76 10.73
N LEU A 44 -11.18 1.59 11.37
CA LEU A 44 -9.91 1.09 11.88
C LEU A 44 -8.93 0.79 10.74
N ARG A 45 -9.39 0.14 9.68
CA ARG A 45 -8.58 -0.17 8.50
C ARG A 45 -7.98 1.10 7.89
N LYS A 46 -8.80 2.14 7.68
CA LYS A 46 -8.34 3.43 7.17
C LYS A 46 -7.31 4.08 8.10
N SER A 47 -7.52 3.98 9.41
CA SER A 47 -6.59 4.54 10.41
C SER A 47 -5.23 3.82 10.40
N LEU A 48 -5.23 2.49 10.24
CA LEU A 48 -4.01 1.68 10.11
C LEU A 48 -3.29 1.93 8.77
N GLU A 49 -4.02 2.02 7.66
CA GLU A 49 -3.46 2.32 6.34
C GLU A 49 -2.87 3.74 6.26
N ALA A 50 -3.33 4.66 7.12
CA ALA A 50 -2.80 6.01 7.24
C ALA A 50 -1.48 6.10 8.03
N LEU A 51 -1.03 5.02 8.68
CA LEU A 51 0.24 5.04 9.40
C LEU A 51 1.41 5.27 8.41
N PRO A 52 2.37 6.18 8.73
CA PRO A 52 3.42 6.56 7.78
C PRO A 52 4.22 5.38 7.23
N TRP A 53 4.60 4.44 8.09
CA TRP A 53 5.37 3.26 7.69
C TRP A 53 4.56 2.29 6.82
N VAL A 54 3.23 2.24 6.98
CA VAL A 54 2.34 1.42 6.15
C VAL A 54 2.22 2.03 4.76
N GLN A 55 2.08 3.36 4.68
CA GLN A 55 2.07 4.07 3.41
C GLN A 55 3.39 3.87 2.65
N GLU A 56 4.53 4.04 3.33
CA GLU A 56 5.85 3.81 2.74
C GLU A 56 6.01 2.36 2.25
N ALA A 57 5.59 1.38 3.04
CA ALA A 57 5.61 -0.04 2.65
C ALA A 57 4.75 -0.30 1.40
N ASN A 58 3.55 0.28 1.35
CA ASN A 58 2.65 0.16 0.21
C ASN A 58 3.21 0.82 -1.06
N GLU A 59 3.83 1.99 -0.93
CA GLU A 59 4.50 2.68 -2.05
C GLU A 59 5.69 1.88 -2.57
N ARG A 60 6.48 1.32 -1.66
CA ARG A 60 7.61 0.43 -1.99
C ARG A 60 7.12 -0.80 -2.75
N GLU A 61 6.05 -1.42 -2.30
CA GLU A 61 5.45 -2.58 -2.96
C GLU A 61 4.89 -2.21 -4.34
N ARG A 62 4.16 -1.10 -4.46
CA ARG A 62 3.69 -0.59 -5.76
C ARG A 62 4.84 -0.34 -6.73
N ALA A 63 5.94 0.25 -6.26
CA ALA A 63 7.13 0.47 -7.08
C ALA A 63 7.77 -0.85 -7.51
N PHE A 64 7.86 -1.83 -6.61
CA PHE A 64 8.35 -3.17 -6.92
C PHE A 64 7.50 -3.86 -7.99
N GLN A 65 6.17 -3.83 -7.85
CA GLN A 65 5.26 -4.42 -8.84
C GLN A 65 5.37 -3.76 -10.22
N LYS A 66 5.52 -2.42 -10.26
CA LYS A 66 5.78 -1.70 -11.53
C LYS A 66 7.07 -2.18 -12.20
N ARG A 67 8.16 -2.30 -11.45
CA ARG A 67 9.45 -2.80 -11.97
C ARG A 67 9.36 -4.25 -12.44
N LYS A 68 8.65 -5.09 -11.68
CA LYS A 68 8.39 -6.49 -12.03
C LYS A 68 7.63 -6.60 -13.36
N ALA A 69 6.55 -5.84 -13.51
CA ALA A 69 5.77 -5.80 -14.75
C ALA A 69 6.61 -5.35 -15.96
N LEU A 70 7.43 -4.30 -15.79
CA LEU A 70 8.36 -3.84 -16.81
C LEU A 70 9.37 -4.93 -17.20
N ALA A 71 9.97 -5.61 -16.23
CA ALA A 71 10.94 -6.67 -16.49
C ALA A 71 10.31 -7.82 -17.30
N ILE A 72 9.11 -8.26 -16.91
CA ILE A 72 8.34 -9.28 -17.62
C ILE A 72 8.06 -8.84 -19.07
N GLY A 73 7.62 -7.60 -19.29
CA GLY A 73 7.35 -7.08 -20.64
C GLY A 73 8.60 -6.95 -21.51
N LEU A 74 9.73 -6.58 -20.93
CA LEU A 74 11.01 -6.53 -21.65
C LEU A 74 11.54 -7.91 -22.00
N GLN A 75 11.31 -8.91 -21.14
CA GLN A 75 11.66 -10.30 -21.41
C GLN A 75 10.77 -10.89 -22.51
N SER A 76 9.45 -10.70 -22.43
CA SER A 76 8.51 -11.29 -23.38
C SER A 76 8.58 -10.68 -24.79
N SER A 77 8.88 -9.38 -24.89
CA SER A 77 8.86 -8.66 -26.16
C SER A 77 10.06 -8.92 -27.07
N HIS A 78 11.13 -9.56 -26.57
CA HIS A 78 12.38 -9.80 -27.31
C HIS A 78 12.98 -8.54 -27.97
N ILE A 79 12.66 -7.35 -27.44
CA ILE A 79 13.03 -6.07 -28.06
C ILE A 79 14.54 -5.84 -27.90
N PRO A 80 15.26 -5.58 -29.00
CA PRO A 80 16.68 -5.23 -28.96
C PRO A 80 16.94 -4.01 -28.06
N LEU A 81 18.10 -3.98 -27.39
CA LEU A 81 18.45 -2.92 -26.43
C LEU A 81 18.24 -1.49 -26.97
N ARG A 82 18.57 -1.26 -28.25
CA ARG A 82 18.41 0.04 -28.94
C ARG A 82 16.96 0.54 -28.98
N ASP A 83 15.98 -0.36 -29.00
CA ASP A 83 14.56 -0.05 -29.17
C ASP A 83 13.80 -0.01 -27.83
N ARG A 84 14.44 -0.43 -26.72
CA ARG A 84 13.82 -0.47 -25.39
C ARG A 84 13.36 0.89 -24.89
N ARG A 85 14.10 1.97 -25.18
CA ARG A 85 13.72 3.33 -24.74
C ARG A 85 12.41 3.78 -25.39
N SER A 86 12.27 3.55 -26.70
CA SER A 86 11.06 3.85 -27.47
C SER A 86 9.89 2.98 -27.03
N TYR A 87 10.15 1.69 -26.77
CA TYR A 87 9.15 0.78 -26.23
C TYR A 87 8.62 1.19 -24.85
N LYS A 88 9.52 1.52 -23.90
CA LYS A 88 9.14 2.04 -22.58
C LYS A 88 8.25 3.29 -22.69
N LYS A 89 8.56 4.20 -23.62
CA LYS A 89 7.72 5.38 -23.90
C LYS A 89 6.32 5.00 -24.38
N ARG A 90 6.21 4.09 -25.35
CA ARG A 90 4.90 3.61 -25.87
C ARG A 90 4.04 2.93 -24.80
N MET A 91 4.66 2.19 -23.90
CA MET A 91 3.96 1.47 -22.82
C MET A 91 3.68 2.33 -21.58
N GLY A 92 4.06 3.62 -21.59
CA GLY A 92 3.90 4.50 -20.43
C GLY A 92 4.81 4.15 -19.24
N TRP A 93 5.89 3.40 -19.47
CA TRP A 93 6.86 2.98 -18.45
C TRP A 93 8.03 3.96 -18.28
N VAL A 94 7.81 5.23 -18.63
CA VAL A 94 8.83 6.27 -18.48
C VAL A 94 8.90 6.64 -17.00
N GLY A 95 10.08 6.47 -16.38
CA GLY A 95 10.30 6.80 -14.97
C GLY A 95 10.01 5.68 -13.96
N ALA A 96 9.68 4.47 -14.44
CA ALA A 96 9.56 3.25 -13.61
C ALA A 96 10.91 2.57 -13.34
#